data_AF-A0A8H5TFW6-F1
#
_entry.id   AF-A0A8H5TFW6-F1
#
_cell.length_a   1.000
_cell.length_b   1.000
_cell.length_c   1.000
_cell.angle_alpha   90.00
_cell.angle_beta   90.00
_cell.angle_gamma   90.00
#
_symmetry.space_group_name_H-M   'P 1'
#
loop_
_entity.id
_entity.type
_entity.pdbx_description
1 polymer ?
#
loop_
_entity_poly.entity_id
_entity_poly.type
_entity_poly.pdbx_seq_one_letter_code
_entity_poly.pdbx_strand_id
1 'polypeptide(L)'
;MALPPKFAGQKLQFAHPPASDSGVAHTTHTLEFYLDYCCPFSAKIFRTLNSDVIPVIKANPVWASSLTFIFRQQVQPWHPSSTLMHEAGLAVLRLAPERFWQFSEVLFEEQKDFFDVAVVNETRNDTYRRLAKVAAKAGVDADKVYELLVIPDKAGDDGALNAGNQVTNDLKVITKMNRLIGVHVTPTAVFDGVVQDQAQLRCYAKPASLPKKPVKIEDELKRQARAASKESKEFELPEKLIIYHGGTGRITFMAMLKITTLFLGAFFCFIVTPSYVKADKPEWVTASGKFTQYPIDKTPQLTTPVVLCGIVPIIFVAYITSPFVTHIHVHLPPYARTSRPILERFVKTLPPSTPLTLTTMSAISKPRYSSIQAGDLSPVRRRFGLINYVRDTKEENAKRKWYNFRAVGKFYIQDKRAVTRVRYQKKTDKVDGWIWDSIKERIDKRALKSASAYKNDSSF
;
A
#
# COMPACT_ATOMS: atom_id res chain seq x y z
N MET A 1 -15.25 25.31 11.74
CA MET A 1 -16.20 24.73 10.75
C MET A 1 -17.61 24.69 11.31
N ALA A 2 -18.63 24.65 10.45
CA ALA A 2 -20.02 24.59 10.90
C ALA A 2 -20.38 23.23 11.53
N LEU A 3 -21.18 23.28 12.59
CA LEU A 3 -21.81 22.12 13.24
C LEU A 3 -23.30 22.48 13.41
N PRO A 4 -24.23 21.71 12.83
CA PRO A 4 -25.66 21.93 13.03
C PRO A 4 -26.04 21.94 14.52
N PRO A 5 -26.99 22.80 14.96
CA PRO A 5 -27.35 22.91 16.38
C PRO A 5 -27.75 21.58 17.03
N LYS A 6 -28.45 20.70 16.30
CA LYS A 6 -28.82 19.35 16.76
C LYS A 6 -27.63 18.42 17.08
N PHE A 7 -26.42 18.79 16.68
CA PHE A 7 -25.19 18.04 16.96
C PHE A 7 -24.27 18.78 17.94
N ALA A 8 -24.76 19.84 18.61
CA ALA A 8 -23.94 20.69 19.47
C ALA A 8 -23.15 19.92 20.55
N GLY A 9 -23.67 18.80 21.07
CA GLY A 9 -22.96 17.95 22.03
C GLY A 9 -21.63 17.37 21.52
N GLN A 10 -21.40 17.34 20.20
CA GLN A 10 -20.10 16.98 19.62
C GLN A 10 -19.02 18.03 19.88
N LYS A 11 -19.42 19.28 20.17
CA LYS A 11 -18.52 20.39 20.49
C LYS A 11 -18.22 20.39 21.99
N LEU A 12 -16.93 20.35 22.34
CA LEU A 12 -16.46 20.56 23.69
C LEU A 12 -15.81 21.93 23.80
N GLN A 13 -16.45 22.81 24.56
CA GLN A 13 -15.90 24.11 24.96
C GLN A 13 -15.26 23.97 26.34
N PHE A 14 -14.08 24.55 26.52
CA PHE A 14 -13.33 24.46 27.78
C PHE A 14 -13.58 25.65 28.71
N ALA A 15 -13.90 26.83 28.15
CA ALA A 15 -14.34 28.00 28.87
C ALA A 15 -15.44 28.74 28.09
N HIS A 16 -16.18 29.60 28.79
CA HIS A 16 -17.11 30.51 28.12
C HIS A 16 -16.33 31.59 27.37
N PRO A 17 -16.76 31.93 26.13
CA PRO A 17 -16.15 33.03 25.40
C PRO A 17 -16.36 34.34 26.19
N PRO A 18 -15.33 35.20 26.29
CA PRO A 18 -15.49 36.50 26.94
C PRO A 18 -16.55 37.32 26.22
N ALA A 19 -17.34 38.08 27.00
CA ALA A 19 -18.24 39.06 26.44
C ALA A 19 -17.44 40.08 25.62
N SER A 20 -17.95 40.44 24.45
CA SER A 20 -17.30 41.38 23.53
C SER A 20 -18.33 42.41 23.10
N ASP A 21 -18.03 43.68 23.37
CA ASP A 21 -18.80 44.83 22.88
C ASP A 21 -18.45 45.17 21.42
N SER A 22 -17.51 44.44 20.82
CA SER A 22 -17.14 44.56 19.41
C SER A 22 -18.14 43.83 18.51
N GLY A 23 -18.44 44.41 17.34
CA GLY A 23 -19.20 43.73 16.27
C GLY A 23 -18.48 42.50 15.69
N VAL A 24 -17.21 42.26 16.07
CA VAL A 24 -16.49 41.02 15.78
C VAL A 24 -16.76 40.02 16.90
N ALA A 25 -17.49 38.95 16.57
CA ALA A 25 -17.75 37.87 17.50
C ALA A 25 -16.43 37.20 17.94
N HIS A 26 -16.34 36.83 19.22
CA HIS A 26 -15.22 36.05 19.72
C HIS A 26 -15.14 34.71 18.98
N THR A 27 -13.99 34.43 18.37
CA THR A 27 -13.73 33.18 17.65
C THR A 27 -12.67 32.35 18.36
N THR A 28 -12.93 31.06 18.48
CA THR A 28 -11.97 30.08 19.01
C THR A 28 -11.35 29.28 17.87
N HIS A 29 -10.08 28.92 18.01
CA HIS A 29 -9.49 27.84 17.23
C HIS A 29 -10.32 26.56 17.37
N THR A 30 -10.50 25.84 16.28
CA THR A 30 -11.27 24.60 16.24
C THR A 30 -10.35 23.44 15.90
N LEU A 31 -10.28 22.46 16.80
CA LEU A 31 -9.62 21.19 16.54
C LEU A 31 -10.67 20.07 16.43
N GLU A 32 -10.84 19.54 15.22
CA GLU A 32 -11.83 18.52 14.91
C GLU A 32 -11.15 17.15 14.85
N PHE A 33 -11.72 16.18 15.54
CA PHE A 33 -11.25 14.80 15.56
C PHE A 33 -12.27 13.92 14.86
N TYR A 34 -11.91 13.40 13.69
CA TYR A 34 -12.67 12.40 12.95
C TYR A 34 -12.37 11.03 13.51
N LEU A 35 -13.31 10.51 14.30
CA LEU A 35 -13.16 9.30 15.09
C LEU A 35 -14.27 8.30 14.73
N ASP A 36 -13.86 7.05 14.63
CA ASP A 36 -14.75 5.89 14.44
C ASP A 36 -14.82 5.10 15.74
N TYR A 37 -16.03 4.81 16.23
CA TYR A 37 -16.23 4.03 17.45
C TYR A 37 -15.76 2.58 17.35
N CYS A 38 -15.62 2.01 16.16
CA CYS A 38 -15.09 0.66 15.94
C CYS A 38 -13.57 0.66 15.63
N CYS A 39 -12.91 1.81 15.55
CA CYS A 39 -11.48 1.88 15.28
C CYS A 39 -10.65 1.87 16.58
N PRO A 40 -9.71 0.91 16.77
CA PRO A 40 -8.89 0.86 17.99
C PRO A 40 -7.94 2.05 18.13
N PHE A 41 -7.53 2.66 17.01
CA PHE A 41 -6.69 3.88 17.05
C PHE A 41 -7.49 5.12 17.45
N SER A 42 -8.78 5.19 17.11
CA SER A 42 -9.69 6.24 17.57
C SER A 42 -9.88 6.16 19.09
N ALA A 43 -10.04 4.95 19.64
CA ALA A 43 -10.08 4.76 21.09
C ALA A 43 -8.79 5.22 21.77
N LYS A 44 -7.63 4.89 21.17
CA LYS A 44 -6.31 5.30 21.70
C LYS A 44 -6.18 6.82 21.77
N ILE A 45 -6.48 7.55 20.69
CA ILE A 45 -6.38 9.01 20.71
C ILE A 45 -7.42 9.63 21.64
N PHE A 46 -8.65 9.12 21.65
CA PHE A 46 -9.71 9.63 22.53
C PHE A 46 -9.32 9.49 24.00
N ARG A 47 -8.75 8.35 24.40
CA ARG A 47 -8.21 8.16 25.75
C ARG A 47 -7.15 9.21 26.10
N THR A 48 -6.16 9.43 25.24
CA THR A 48 -5.14 10.47 25.45
C THR A 48 -5.76 11.88 25.51
N LEU A 49 -6.78 12.16 24.69
CA LEU A 49 -7.48 13.43 24.75
C LEU A 49 -8.14 13.62 26.13
N ASN A 50 -8.88 12.62 26.62
CA ASN A 50 -9.57 12.70 27.91
C ASN A 50 -8.62 12.71 29.11
N SER A 51 -7.60 11.85 29.13
CA SER A 51 -6.73 11.68 30.31
C SER A 51 -5.63 12.73 30.41
N ASP A 52 -5.09 13.17 29.27
CA ASP A 52 -3.85 13.95 29.26
C ASP A 52 -4.07 15.37 28.71
N VAL A 53 -4.76 15.49 27.58
CA VAL A 53 -4.83 16.77 26.83
C VAL A 53 -5.90 17.70 27.37
N ILE A 54 -7.13 17.22 27.55
CA ILE A 54 -8.26 18.02 28.03
C ILE A 54 -7.99 18.61 29.43
N PRO A 55 -7.45 17.87 30.41
CA PRO A 55 -7.10 18.43 31.72
C PRO A 55 -6.06 19.56 31.61
N VAL A 56 -5.04 19.39 30.76
CA VAL A 56 -4.00 20.39 30.52
C VAL A 56 -4.57 21.66 29.87
N ILE A 57 -5.49 21.52 28.90
CA ILE A 57 -6.18 22.67 28.29
C ILE A 57 -7.03 23.39 29.33
N LYS A 58 -7.82 22.67 30.12
CA LYS A 58 -8.66 23.26 31.18
C LYS A 58 -7.84 23.99 32.25
N ALA A 59 -6.65 23.48 32.57
CA ALA A 59 -5.75 24.09 33.54
C ALA A 59 -5.06 25.37 33.03
N ASN A 60 -5.08 25.64 31.71
CA ASN A 60 -4.50 26.83 31.11
C ASN A 60 -5.62 27.78 30.63
N PRO A 61 -5.90 28.89 31.34
CA PRO A 61 -7.00 29.79 30.99
C PRO A 61 -6.93 30.35 29.57
N VAL A 62 -5.71 30.59 29.05
CA VAL A 62 -5.50 31.11 27.69
C VAL A 62 -5.92 30.08 26.66
N TRP A 63 -5.60 28.80 26.87
CA TRP A 63 -6.01 27.73 25.95
C TRP A 63 -7.49 27.39 26.10
N ALA A 64 -8.00 27.39 27.33
CA ALA A 64 -9.40 27.08 27.61
C ALA A 64 -10.36 28.08 26.92
N SER A 65 -10.00 29.37 26.87
CA SER A 65 -10.82 30.39 26.21
C SER A 65 -10.62 30.47 24.70
N SER A 66 -9.50 29.98 24.16
CA SER A 66 -9.15 30.12 22.74
C SER A 66 -9.36 28.87 21.90
N LEU A 67 -9.58 27.71 22.50
CA LEU A 67 -9.66 26.42 21.80
C LEU A 67 -11.01 25.74 22.01
N THR A 68 -11.50 25.08 20.96
CA THR A 68 -12.69 24.21 21.00
C THR A 68 -12.36 22.89 20.34
N PHE A 69 -12.81 21.79 20.93
CA PHE A 69 -12.77 20.47 20.30
C PHE A 69 -14.10 20.13 19.65
N ILE A 70 -14.04 19.42 18.52
CA ILE A 70 -15.23 18.82 17.90
C ILE A 70 -14.97 17.35 17.63
N PHE A 71 -15.79 16.49 18.20
CA PHE A 71 -15.83 15.07 17.84
C PHE A 71 -16.65 14.90 16.56
N ARG A 72 -16.00 14.55 15.46
CA ARG A 72 -16.65 14.19 14.20
C ARG A 72 -16.81 12.68 14.14
N GLN A 73 -18.05 12.21 14.27
CA GLN A 73 -18.39 10.81 14.10
C GLN A 73 -18.12 10.38 12.65
N GLN A 74 -17.06 9.59 12.43
CA GLN A 74 -16.58 9.17 11.11
C GLN A 74 -16.74 7.66 10.95
N VAL A 75 -17.88 7.24 10.41
CA VAL A 75 -18.18 5.82 10.15
C VAL A 75 -17.26 5.26 9.07
N GLN A 76 -16.49 4.22 9.38
CA GLN A 76 -15.74 3.46 8.38
C GLN A 76 -16.52 2.22 7.95
N PRO A 77 -16.66 1.96 6.64
CA PRO A 77 -17.54 0.91 6.13
C PRO A 77 -16.97 -0.52 6.23
N TRP A 78 -15.77 -0.68 6.81
CA TRP A 78 -15.10 -1.99 6.89
C TRP A 78 -15.70 -2.90 7.98
N HIS A 79 -16.29 -2.31 9.02
CA HIS A 79 -16.88 -3.03 10.16
C HIS A 79 -18.36 -2.63 10.28
N PRO A 80 -19.33 -3.54 10.00
CA PRO A 80 -20.75 -3.21 10.02
C PRO A 80 -21.25 -2.61 11.33
N SER A 81 -20.70 -3.06 12.47
CA SER A 81 -21.05 -2.57 13.81
C SER A 81 -20.68 -1.11 14.05
N SER A 82 -19.71 -0.55 13.32
CA SER A 82 -19.35 0.89 13.38
C SER A 82 -20.59 1.76 13.18
N THR A 83 -21.42 1.42 12.19
CA THR A 83 -22.65 2.16 11.90
C THR A 83 -23.59 2.16 13.11
N LEU A 84 -23.78 1.01 13.75
CA LEU A 84 -24.67 0.86 14.90
C LEU A 84 -24.17 1.65 16.12
N MET A 85 -22.86 1.61 16.37
CA MET A 85 -22.20 2.37 17.44
C MET A 85 -22.37 3.89 17.23
N HIS A 86 -22.25 4.36 15.99
CA HIS A 86 -22.46 5.77 15.64
C HIS A 86 -23.93 6.19 15.75
N GLU A 87 -24.88 5.34 15.35
CA GLU A 87 -26.31 5.57 15.55
C GLU A 87 -26.64 5.72 17.04
N ALA A 88 -26.05 4.91 17.93
CA ALA A 88 -26.20 5.07 19.38
C ALA A 88 -25.66 6.43 19.88
N GLY A 89 -24.52 6.89 19.39
CA GLY A 89 -24.00 8.23 19.70
C GLY A 89 -24.92 9.36 19.22
N LEU A 90 -25.62 9.18 18.10
CA LEU A 90 -26.61 10.13 17.61
C LEU A 90 -27.90 10.11 18.43
N ALA A 91 -28.33 8.94 18.92
CA ALA A 91 -29.46 8.83 19.85
C ALA A 91 -29.17 9.58 21.16
N VAL A 92 -27.95 9.43 21.71
CA VAL A 92 -27.50 10.21 22.87
C VAL A 92 -27.50 11.72 22.58
N LEU A 93 -27.06 12.16 21.41
CA LEU A 93 -27.11 13.58 21.04
C LEU A 93 -28.54 14.15 21.00
N ARG A 94 -29.55 13.35 20.66
CA ARG A 94 -30.95 13.78 20.70
C ARG A 94 -31.50 13.86 22.12
N LEU A 95 -31.13 12.91 22.98
CA LEU A 95 -31.72 12.77 24.31
C LEU A 95 -31.01 13.60 25.39
N ALA A 96 -29.67 13.62 25.34
CA ALA A 96 -28.81 14.20 26.37
C ALA A 96 -27.48 14.67 25.73
N PRO A 97 -27.48 15.75 24.92
CA PRO A 97 -26.30 16.22 24.20
C PRO A 97 -25.10 16.52 25.11
N GLU A 98 -25.33 16.95 26.35
CA GLU A 98 -24.33 17.19 27.38
C GLU A 98 -23.62 15.90 27.86
N ARG A 99 -24.26 14.73 27.67
CA ARG A 99 -23.69 13.41 28.01
C ARG A 99 -22.91 12.79 26.87
N PHE A 100 -22.89 13.39 25.68
CA PHE A 100 -22.26 12.80 24.50
C PHE A 100 -20.80 12.39 24.73
N TRP A 101 -19.97 13.27 25.32
CA TRP A 101 -18.55 12.98 25.57
C TRP A 101 -18.35 11.88 26.61
N GLN A 102 -19.19 11.84 27.65
CA GLN A 102 -19.18 10.77 28.65
C GLN A 102 -19.62 9.44 28.02
N PHE A 103 -20.63 9.44 27.16
CA PHE A 103 -21.03 8.27 26.39
C PHE A 103 -19.91 7.77 25.48
N SER A 104 -19.25 8.66 24.75
CA SER A 104 -18.11 8.31 23.89
C SER A 104 -16.99 7.64 24.66
N GLU A 105 -16.70 8.11 25.88
CA GLU A 105 -15.72 7.50 26.78
C GLU A 105 -16.09 6.07 27.13
N VAL A 106 -17.29 5.85 27.68
CA VAL A 106 -17.76 4.50 28.05
C VAL A 106 -17.81 3.58 26.83
N LEU A 107 -18.29 4.06 25.67
CA LEU A 107 -18.34 3.26 24.46
C LEU A 107 -16.95 2.87 23.95
N PHE A 108 -15.95 3.75 24.08
CA PHE A 108 -14.57 3.39 23.74
C PHE A 108 -13.93 2.42 24.75
N GLU A 109 -14.35 2.44 26.02
CA GLU A 109 -13.92 1.46 27.01
C GLU A 109 -14.46 0.05 26.70
N GLU A 110 -15.70 -0.04 26.23
CA GLU A 110 -16.37 -1.29 25.87
C GLU A 110 -16.27 -1.64 24.37
N GLN A 111 -15.47 -0.90 23.62
CA GLN A 111 -15.38 -0.98 22.16
C GLN A 111 -15.19 -2.42 21.62
N LYS A 112 -14.38 -3.23 22.30
CA LYS A 112 -14.05 -4.59 21.84
C LYS A 112 -15.25 -5.52 21.80
N ASP A 113 -16.26 -5.24 22.61
CA ASP A 113 -17.48 -6.03 22.71
C ASP A 113 -18.38 -5.85 21.48
N PHE A 114 -18.03 -4.90 20.61
CA PHE A 114 -18.72 -4.57 19.36
C PHE A 114 -17.86 -4.82 18.11
N PHE A 115 -16.68 -5.43 18.25
CA PHE A 115 -15.87 -5.86 17.11
C PHE A 115 -16.47 -7.09 16.42
N ASP A 116 -16.09 -7.31 15.16
CA ASP A 116 -16.68 -8.34 14.27
C ASP A 116 -16.88 -9.69 14.97
N VAL A 117 -15.85 -10.21 15.66
CA VAL A 117 -15.92 -11.52 16.35
C VAL A 117 -17.01 -11.56 17.42
N ALA A 118 -17.24 -10.45 18.13
CA ALA A 118 -18.19 -10.39 19.24
C ALA A 118 -19.65 -10.27 18.78
N VAL A 119 -19.89 -9.75 17.57
CA VAL A 119 -21.25 -9.44 17.07
C VAL A 119 -21.63 -10.23 15.81
N VAL A 120 -20.75 -11.08 15.28
CA VAL A 120 -20.97 -11.80 14.00
C VAL A 120 -22.27 -12.61 13.96
N ASN A 121 -22.71 -13.14 15.10
CA ASN A 121 -23.93 -13.94 15.22
C ASN A 121 -25.07 -13.18 15.93
N GLU A 122 -24.92 -11.88 16.16
CA GLU A 122 -25.90 -11.06 16.87
C GLU A 122 -26.82 -10.34 15.88
N THR A 123 -28.10 -10.24 16.21
CA THR A 123 -29.02 -9.45 15.39
C THR A 123 -28.74 -7.95 15.56
N ARG A 124 -29.15 -7.14 14.58
CA ARG A 124 -29.00 -5.68 14.65
C ARG A 124 -29.69 -5.08 15.88
N ASN A 125 -30.90 -5.55 16.19
CA ASN A 125 -31.69 -5.04 17.32
C ASN A 125 -31.14 -5.48 18.68
N ASP A 126 -30.52 -6.65 18.78
CA ASP A 126 -29.84 -7.07 20.01
C ASP A 126 -28.60 -6.21 20.26
N THR A 127 -27.83 -5.91 19.21
CA THR A 127 -26.68 -5.00 19.30
C THR A 127 -27.11 -3.62 19.81
N TYR A 128 -28.24 -3.08 19.30
CA TYR A 128 -28.77 -1.82 19.79
C TYR A 128 -29.21 -1.87 21.25
N ARG A 129 -29.80 -2.98 21.70
CA ARG A 129 -30.17 -3.15 23.10
C ARG A 129 -28.92 -3.13 23.99
N ARG A 130 -27.80 -3.70 23.55
CA ARG A 130 -26.51 -3.60 24.26
C ARG A 130 -25.97 -2.18 24.25
N LEU A 131 -25.98 -1.49 23.11
CA LEU A 131 -25.55 -0.09 23.00
C LEU A 131 -26.39 0.85 23.88
N ALA A 132 -27.68 0.61 24.01
CA ALA A 132 -28.55 1.34 24.93
C ALA A 132 -28.13 1.16 26.40
N LYS A 133 -27.71 -0.05 26.80
CA LYS A 133 -27.14 -0.30 28.14
C LYS A 133 -25.80 0.42 28.35
N VAL A 134 -24.99 0.56 27.30
CA VAL A 134 -23.77 1.40 27.35
C VAL A 134 -24.15 2.86 27.60
N ALA A 135 -25.20 3.38 26.94
CA ALA A 135 -25.68 4.73 27.18
C ALA A 135 -26.18 4.96 28.62
N ALA A 136 -26.79 3.96 29.25
CA ALA A 136 -27.18 4.04 30.67
C ALA A 136 -25.99 4.22 31.63
N LYS A 137 -24.83 3.65 31.32
CA LYS A 137 -23.61 3.87 32.11
C LYS A 137 -23.12 5.32 32.05
N ALA A 138 -23.48 6.06 31.00
CA ALA A 138 -23.25 7.50 30.88
C ALA A 138 -24.40 8.36 31.44
N GLY A 139 -25.41 7.74 32.07
CA GLY A 139 -26.54 8.43 32.69
C GLY A 139 -27.68 8.78 31.74
N VAL A 140 -27.80 8.10 30.58
CA VAL A 140 -28.89 8.29 29.62
C VAL A 140 -29.87 7.12 29.70
N ASP A 141 -31.18 7.39 29.69
CA ASP A 141 -32.22 6.35 29.75
C ASP A 141 -32.08 5.32 28.61
N ALA A 142 -31.80 4.06 28.97
CA ALA A 142 -31.56 2.99 28.00
C ALA A 142 -32.80 2.68 27.14
N ASP A 143 -34.00 2.72 27.72
CA ASP A 143 -35.21 2.37 26.99
C ASP A 143 -35.52 3.42 25.93
N LYS A 144 -35.34 4.71 26.27
CA LYS A 144 -35.46 5.82 25.30
C LYS A 144 -34.38 5.76 24.22
N VAL A 145 -33.15 5.39 24.57
CA VAL A 145 -32.08 5.18 23.57
C VAL A 145 -32.45 4.04 22.63
N TYR A 146 -32.94 2.92 23.16
CA TYR A 146 -33.35 1.79 22.35
C TYR A 146 -34.54 2.11 21.45
N GLU A 147 -35.53 2.87 21.93
CA GLU A 147 -36.68 3.34 21.13
C GLU A 147 -36.25 4.14 19.89
N LEU A 148 -35.20 4.95 20.00
CA LEU A 148 -34.64 5.69 18.86
C LEU A 148 -33.88 4.80 17.86
N LEU A 149 -33.40 3.64 18.30
CA LEU A 149 -32.48 2.78 17.55
C LEU A 149 -33.14 1.54 16.94
N VAL A 150 -34.21 1.03 17.57
CA VAL A 150 -34.87 -0.20 17.16
C VAL A 150 -35.35 -0.12 15.72
N ILE A 151 -35.14 -1.22 14.99
CA ILE A 151 -35.64 -1.40 13.62
C ILE A 151 -36.96 -2.18 13.70
N PRO A 152 -38.06 -1.64 13.16
CA PRO A 152 -39.33 -2.37 13.06
C PRO A 152 -39.18 -3.67 12.27
N ASP A 153 -39.92 -4.69 12.67
CA ASP A 153 -40.01 -5.99 11.98
C ASP A 153 -41.12 -6.02 10.91
N LYS A 154 -41.80 -4.89 10.70
CA LYS A 154 -42.88 -4.69 9.73
C LYS A 154 -42.53 -3.57 8.76
N ALA A 155 -43.14 -3.62 7.58
CA ALA A 155 -43.05 -2.53 6.61
C ALA A 155 -43.61 -1.23 7.21
N GLY A 156 -43.06 -0.09 6.77
CA GLY A 156 -43.62 1.22 7.10
C GLY A 156 -45.04 1.39 6.54
N ASP A 157 -45.76 2.40 7.01
CA ASP A 157 -47.13 2.71 6.55
C ASP A 157 -47.20 3.00 5.03
N ASP A 158 -46.08 3.42 4.45
CA ASP A 158 -45.88 3.64 3.01
C ASP A 158 -45.40 2.38 2.25
N GLY A 159 -45.30 1.24 2.93
CA GLY A 159 -44.76 -0.01 2.40
C GLY A 159 -43.23 -0.08 2.37
N ALA A 160 -42.51 0.89 2.94
CA ALA A 160 -41.05 0.88 2.93
C ALA A 160 -40.46 -0.30 3.73
N LEU A 161 -39.52 -1.04 3.13
CA LEU A 161 -38.82 -2.17 3.75
C LEU A 161 -37.44 -1.79 4.32
N ASN A 162 -37.03 -0.53 4.16
CA ASN A 162 -35.70 -0.01 4.51
C ASN A 162 -35.77 1.29 5.31
N ALA A 163 -36.79 1.43 6.17
CA ALA A 163 -37.06 2.64 6.95
C ALA A 163 -35.88 3.09 7.84
N GLY A 164 -35.03 2.14 8.26
CA GLY A 164 -33.95 2.42 9.20
C GLY A 164 -34.50 2.68 10.61
N ASN A 165 -33.75 3.45 11.40
CA ASN A 165 -34.17 3.89 12.74
C ASN A 165 -34.39 5.41 12.77
N GLN A 166 -34.82 5.94 13.91
CA GLN A 166 -35.18 7.35 14.04
C GLN A 166 -33.99 8.32 13.85
N VAL A 167 -32.76 7.84 14.01
CA VAL A 167 -31.51 8.62 13.87
C VAL A 167 -30.82 8.42 12.51
N THR A 168 -31.35 7.58 11.62
CA THR A 168 -30.75 7.27 10.32
C THR A 168 -30.54 8.53 9.46
N ASN A 169 -31.48 9.48 9.50
CA ASN A 169 -31.33 10.74 8.78
C ASN A 169 -30.22 11.63 9.36
N ASP A 170 -29.95 11.55 10.66
CA ASP A 170 -28.82 12.27 11.27
C ASP A 170 -27.50 11.66 10.83
N LEU A 171 -27.41 10.32 10.78
CA LEU A 171 -26.25 9.60 10.27
C LEU A 171 -25.92 10.00 8.82
N LYS A 172 -26.95 10.12 7.96
CA LYS A 172 -26.80 10.60 6.58
C LYS A 172 -26.21 12.01 6.54
N VAL A 173 -26.67 12.91 7.41
CA VAL A 173 -26.18 14.30 7.47
C VAL A 173 -24.72 14.35 7.90
N ILE A 174 -24.33 13.69 9.00
CA ILE A 174 -22.93 13.71 9.45
C ILE A 174 -22.00 13.05 8.44
N THR A 175 -22.46 11.97 7.78
CA THR A 175 -21.70 11.31 6.72
C THR A 175 -21.49 12.24 5.53
N LYS A 176 -22.53 12.96 5.11
CA LYS A 176 -22.44 13.97 4.04
C LYS A 176 -21.45 15.08 4.40
N MET A 177 -21.51 15.58 5.64
CA MET A 177 -20.59 16.61 6.11
C MET A 177 -19.13 16.14 6.09
N ASN A 178 -18.85 14.95 6.62
CA ASN A 178 -17.48 14.47 6.70
C ASN A 178 -16.88 14.10 5.33
N ARG A 179 -17.71 13.62 4.39
CA ARG A 179 -17.28 13.34 3.02
C ARG A 179 -16.71 14.57 2.30
N LEU A 180 -17.19 15.76 2.63
CA LEU A 180 -16.69 17.01 2.05
C LEU A 180 -15.21 17.26 2.39
N ILE A 181 -14.76 16.81 3.56
CA ILE A 181 -13.38 16.96 4.02
C ILE A 181 -12.46 15.87 3.45
N GLY A 182 -13.03 14.76 2.95
CA GLY A 182 -12.25 13.69 2.34
C GLY A 182 -11.44 12.84 3.33
N VAL A 183 -11.85 12.79 4.59
CA VAL A 183 -11.20 11.94 5.60
C VAL A 183 -11.39 10.47 5.24
N HIS A 184 -10.29 9.82 4.84
CA HIS A 184 -10.31 8.40 4.47
C HIS A 184 -10.08 7.46 5.67
N VAL A 185 -9.29 7.89 6.65
CA VAL A 185 -8.83 7.03 7.76
C VAL A 185 -9.08 7.70 9.10
N THR A 186 -9.41 6.92 10.12
CA THR A 186 -9.54 7.38 11.51
C THR A 186 -8.41 6.84 12.39
N PRO A 187 -7.89 7.62 13.35
CA PRO A 187 -8.26 8.99 13.62
C PRO A 187 -7.65 9.98 12.62
N THR A 188 -8.36 11.06 12.32
CA THR A 188 -7.81 12.22 11.60
C THR A 188 -8.13 13.49 12.36
N ALA A 189 -7.15 14.38 12.50
CA ALA A 189 -7.33 15.68 13.15
C ALA A 189 -7.31 16.81 12.11
N VAL A 190 -8.18 17.80 12.26
CA VAL A 190 -8.26 18.99 11.42
C VAL A 190 -8.24 20.22 12.32
N PHE A 191 -7.24 21.09 12.16
CA PHE A 191 -7.09 22.32 12.92
C PHE A 191 -7.43 23.52 12.04
N ASP A 192 -8.45 24.29 12.41
CA ASP A 192 -8.95 25.45 11.65
C ASP A 192 -9.18 25.16 10.15
N GLY A 193 -9.65 23.94 9.85
CA GLY A 193 -9.90 23.49 8.47
C GLY A 193 -8.70 22.86 7.76
N VAL A 194 -7.51 22.82 8.39
CA VAL A 194 -6.29 22.22 7.83
C VAL A 194 -6.02 20.85 8.47
N VAL A 195 -5.95 19.81 7.64
CA VAL A 195 -5.64 18.44 8.06
C VAL A 195 -4.25 18.37 8.71
N GLN A 196 -4.14 17.69 9.84
CA GLN A 196 -2.91 17.54 10.62
C GLN A 196 -2.36 16.12 10.49
N ASP A 197 -1.37 15.94 9.60
CA ASP A 197 -0.76 14.63 9.30
C ASP A 197 -0.02 14.00 10.51
N GLN A 198 0.44 14.83 11.45
CA GLN A 198 1.20 14.37 12.63
C GLN A 198 0.36 13.56 13.62
N ALA A 199 -0.96 13.76 13.65
CA ALA A 199 -1.86 13.01 14.54
C ALA A 199 -1.95 11.52 14.14
N GLN A 200 -1.86 11.23 12.84
CA GLN A 200 -1.87 9.87 12.30
C GLN A 200 -0.55 9.14 12.60
N LEU A 201 0.60 9.82 12.42
CA LEU A 201 1.95 9.26 12.62
C LEU A 201 2.18 8.69 14.03
N ARG A 202 1.66 9.32 15.09
CA ARG A 202 1.79 8.81 16.47
C ARG A 202 0.84 7.65 16.80
N CYS A 203 -0.31 7.55 16.12
CA CYS A 203 -1.24 6.44 16.32
C CYS A 203 -0.70 5.16 15.68
N TYR A 204 -0.08 5.26 14.51
CA TYR A 204 0.60 4.17 13.81
C TYR A 204 2.01 3.86 14.32
N ALA A 205 2.60 4.76 15.12
CA ALA A 205 3.81 4.44 15.85
C ALA A 205 3.53 3.28 16.80
N LYS A 206 4.15 2.12 16.53
CA LYS A 206 4.14 0.98 17.46
C LYS A 206 4.50 1.52 18.85
N PRO A 207 3.77 1.16 19.92
CA PRO A 207 4.27 1.43 21.26
C PRO A 207 5.69 0.88 21.30
N ALA A 208 6.65 1.71 21.73
CA ALA A 208 7.99 1.24 22.00
C ALA A 208 7.80 0.04 22.93
N SER A 209 8.08 -1.16 22.42
CA SER A 209 7.94 -2.38 23.21
C SER A 209 8.71 -2.14 24.50
N LEU A 210 8.06 -2.36 25.65
CA LEU A 210 8.75 -2.53 26.93
C LEU A 210 10.01 -3.36 26.66
N PRO A 211 11.18 -2.95 27.19
CA PRO A 211 12.45 -3.53 26.78
C PRO A 211 12.43 -5.02 27.08
N LYS A 212 12.15 -5.84 26.06
CA LYS A 212 12.48 -7.26 26.11
C LYS A 212 13.98 -7.29 26.29
N LYS A 213 14.46 -7.93 27.37
CA LYS A 213 15.89 -8.11 27.62
C LYS A 213 16.54 -8.52 26.30
N PRO A 214 17.48 -7.72 25.77
CA PRO A 214 17.98 -7.95 24.45
C PRO A 214 18.74 -9.28 24.42
N VAL A 215 18.38 -10.13 23.47
CA VAL A 215 19.19 -11.28 23.11
C VAL A 215 20.46 -10.71 22.48
N LYS A 216 21.65 -11.08 22.99
CA LYS A 216 22.98 -10.57 22.56
C LYS A 216 23.13 -10.42 21.03
N ILE A 217 22.48 -11.28 20.26
CA ILE A 217 22.53 -11.30 18.78
C ILE A 217 21.81 -10.10 18.16
N GLU A 218 20.69 -9.65 18.73
CA GLU A 218 19.88 -8.55 18.19
C GLU A 218 20.56 -7.19 18.42
N ASP A 219 21.23 -7.04 19.56
CA ASP A 219 22.05 -5.86 19.85
C ASP A 219 23.31 -5.82 18.99
N GLU A 220 23.93 -6.97 18.70
CA GLU A 220 25.06 -7.05 17.78
C GLU A 220 24.64 -6.68 16.35
N LEU A 221 23.48 -7.17 15.88
CA LEU A 221 22.89 -6.79 14.60
C LEU A 221 22.55 -5.29 14.54
N LYS A 222 21.98 -4.72 15.62
CA LYS A 222 21.69 -3.28 15.70
C LYS A 222 22.98 -2.45 15.76
N ARG A 223 24.03 -2.94 16.41
CA ARG A 223 25.35 -2.30 16.46
C ARG A 223 26.04 -2.34 15.09
N GLN A 224 25.99 -3.47 14.40
CA GLN A 224 26.46 -3.61 13.02
C GLN A 224 25.67 -2.71 12.06
N ALA A 225 24.34 -2.65 12.19
CA ALA A 225 23.50 -1.75 11.40
C ALA A 225 23.81 -0.27 11.68
N ARG A 226 24.07 0.10 12.94
CA ARG A 226 24.49 1.46 13.32
C ARG A 226 25.90 1.78 12.82
N ALA A 227 26.84 0.84 12.87
CA ALA A 227 28.19 1.00 12.34
C ALA A 227 28.18 1.18 10.82
N ALA A 228 27.43 0.33 10.09
CA ALA A 228 27.22 0.47 8.65
C ALA A 228 26.53 1.80 8.28
N SER A 229 25.58 2.27 9.13
CA SER A 229 24.96 3.59 8.93
C SER A 229 25.95 4.75 9.18
N LYS A 230 26.94 4.56 10.05
CA LYS A 230 27.95 5.58 10.37
C LYS A 230 28.97 5.72 9.23
N GLU A 231 29.41 4.61 8.63
CA GLU A 231 30.18 4.61 7.38
C GLU A 231 29.42 5.28 6.23
N SER A 232 28.09 5.09 6.14
CA SER A 232 27.29 5.74 5.09
C SER A 232 27.18 7.26 5.22
N LYS A 233 27.45 7.84 6.41
CA LYS A 233 27.49 9.30 6.62
C LYS A 233 28.80 9.95 6.18
N GLU A 234 29.87 9.17 6.01
CA GLU A 234 31.19 9.68 5.60
C GLU A 234 31.27 9.97 4.10
N PHE A 235 30.39 9.34 3.32
CA PHE A 235 30.30 9.54 1.87
C PHE A 235 29.01 10.29 1.51
N GLU A 236 29.12 11.34 0.68
CA GLU A 236 27.96 12.09 0.18
C GLU A 236 27.04 11.21 -0.70
N LEU A 237 27.63 10.19 -1.37
CA LEU A 237 26.94 9.28 -2.27
C LEU A 237 26.96 7.82 -1.77
N PRO A 238 25.86 7.07 -1.99
CA PRO A 238 25.80 5.66 -1.63
C PRO A 238 26.71 4.80 -2.52
N GLU A 239 27.15 3.65 -1.99
CA GLU A 239 27.94 2.66 -2.75
C GLU A 239 27.19 2.13 -3.99
N LYS A 240 25.88 1.93 -3.86
CA LYS A 240 25.00 1.42 -4.94
C LYS A 240 24.08 2.54 -5.40
N LEU A 241 24.35 3.06 -6.60
CA LEU A 241 23.57 4.14 -7.20
C LEU A 241 22.66 3.61 -8.30
N ILE A 242 21.38 4.00 -8.29
CA ILE A 242 20.41 3.57 -9.32
C ILE A 242 20.62 4.44 -10.57
N ILE A 243 21.07 3.80 -11.65
CA ILE A 243 21.35 4.47 -12.93
C ILE A 243 20.27 4.21 -13.98
N TYR A 244 19.38 3.26 -13.73
CA TYR A 244 18.27 2.92 -14.63
C TYR A 244 17.06 2.44 -13.84
N HIS A 245 15.87 2.84 -14.28
CA HIS A 245 14.58 2.37 -13.77
C HIS A 245 13.59 2.22 -14.94
N GLY A 246 13.02 1.03 -15.12
CA GLY A 246 12.11 0.68 -16.23
C GLY A 246 10.70 1.30 -16.13
N GLY A 247 10.49 2.26 -15.22
CA GLY A 247 9.21 2.88 -14.89
C GLY A 247 8.33 2.05 -13.95
N THR A 248 7.87 2.66 -12.84
CA THR A 248 7.07 1.99 -11.81
C THR A 248 5.80 1.37 -12.37
N GLY A 249 5.02 2.12 -13.16
CA GLY A 249 3.77 1.61 -13.74
C GLY A 249 3.97 0.39 -14.63
N ARG A 250 5.05 0.35 -15.43
CA ARG A 250 5.36 -0.81 -16.28
C ARG A 250 5.79 -2.02 -15.47
N ILE A 251 6.67 -1.81 -14.50
CA ILE A 251 7.14 -2.88 -13.61
C ILE A 251 5.95 -3.48 -12.86
N THR A 252 5.08 -2.65 -12.29
CA THR A 252 3.86 -3.10 -11.61
C THR A 252 2.92 -3.84 -12.56
N PHE A 253 2.66 -3.29 -13.75
CA PHE A 253 1.80 -3.93 -14.75
C PHE A 253 2.34 -5.30 -15.16
N MET A 254 3.64 -5.42 -15.44
CA MET A 254 4.27 -6.71 -15.78
C MET A 254 4.22 -7.70 -14.62
N ALA A 255 4.38 -7.23 -13.39
CA ALA A 255 4.26 -8.07 -12.20
C ALA A 255 2.83 -8.63 -12.04
N MET A 256 1.82 -7.76 -12.19
CA MET A 256 0.40 -8.14 -12.14
C MET A 256 0.06 -9.10 -13.27
N LEU A 257 0.46 -8.80 -14.51
CA LEU A 257 0.21 -9.66 -15.67
C LEU A 257 0.73 -11.09 -15.44
N LYS A 258 1.97 -11.23 -14.97
CA LYS A 258 2.58 -12.53 -14.65
C LYS A 258 1.81 -13.30 -13.57
N ILE A 259 1.49 -12.62 -12.46
CA ILE A 259 0.78 -13.23 -11.33
C ILE A 259 -0.64 -13.66 -11.77
N THR A 260 -1.37 -12.81 -12.48
CA THR A 260 -2.71 -13.12 -12.99
C THR A 260 -2.68 -14.32 -13.95
N THR A 261 -1.72 -14.38 -14.88
CA THR A 261 -1.61 -15.55 -15.77
C THR A 261 -1.27 -16.84 -15.04
N LEU A 262 -0.51 -16.78 -13.94
CA LEU A 262 -0.23 -17.95 -13.12
C LEU A 262 -1.48 -18.44 -12.40
N PHE A 263 -2.27 -17.54 -11.81
CA PHE A 263 -3.54 -17.89 -11.18
C PHE A 263 -4.56 -18.44 -12.19
N LEU A 264 -4.64 -17.83 -13.37
CA LEU A 264 -5.51 -18.30 -14.44
C LEU A 264 -5.11 -19.71 -14.89
N GLY A 265 -3.82 -19.96 -15.11
CA GLY A 265 -3.34 -21.29 -15.46
C GLY A 265 -3.57 -22.31 -14.34
N ALA A 266 -3.38 -21.94 -13.07
CA ALA A 266 -3.71 -22.81 -11.95
C ALA A 266 -5.21 -23.13 -11.89
N PHE A 267 -6.07 -22.15 -12.11
CA PHE A 267 -7.52 -22.34 -12.18
C PHE A 267 -7.91 -23.31 -13.30
N PHE A 268 -7.40 -23.11 -14.52
CA PHE A 268 -7.70 -24.02 -15.64
C PHE A 268 -7.14 -25.42 -15.43
N CYS A 269 -5.91 -25.56 -14.94
CA CYS A 269 -5.26 -26.86 -14.78
C CYS A 269 -5.78 -27.65 -13.56
N PHE A 270 -6.09 -26.98 -12.43
CA PHE A 270 -6.42 -27.65 -11.17
C PHE A 270 -7.90 -27.60 -10.79
N ILE A 271 -8.70 -26.71 -11.40
CA ILE A 271 -10.14 -26.59 -11.08
C ILE A 271 -10.98 -26.97 -12.30
N VAL A 272 -10.78 -26.30 -13.44
CA VAL A 272 -11.60 -26.54 -14.64
C VAL A 272 -11.33 -27.93 -15.21
N THR A 273 -10.06 -28.28 -15.43
CA THR A 273 -9.70 -29.58 -16.04
C THR A 273 -10.22 -30.76 -15.22
N PRO A 274 -10.00 -30.85 -13.89
CA PRO A 274 -10.54 -31.98 -13.10
C PRO A 274 -12.08 -32.00 -13.03
N SER A 275 -12.74 -30.84 -13.02
CA SER A 275 -14.22 -30.78 -13.04
C SER A 275 -14.79 -31.32 -14.34
N TYR A 276 -14.13 -31.02 -15.45
CA TYR A 276 -14.49 -31.51 -16.78
C TYR A 276 -14.26 -33.02 -16.91
N VAL A 277 -13.13 -33.52 -16.37
CA VAL A 277 -12.83 -34.95 -16.24
C VAL A 277 -13.91 -35.67 -15.42
N LYS A 278 -14.34 -35.09 -14.29
CA LYS A 278 -15.38 -35.65 -13.42
C LYS A 278 -16.78 -35.68 -14.08
N ALA A 279 -17.04 -34.80 -15.04
CA ALA A 279 -18.33 -34.67 -15.70
C ALA A 279 -18.48 -35.53 -16.97
N ASP A 280 -17.55 -36.49 -17.20
CA ASP A 280 -17.51 -37.40 -18.36
C ASP A 280 -17.74 -36.68 -19.71
N LYS A 281 -17.24 -35.45 -19.82
CA LYS A 281 -17.27 -34.69 -21.07
C LYS A 281 -16.38 -35.41 -22.10
N PRO A 282 -16.68 -35.28 -23.41
CA PRO A 282 -15.99 -36.06 -24.43
C PRO A 282 -14.48 -35.81 -24.42
N GLU A 283 -13.71 -36.86 -24.66
CA GLU A 283 -12.24 -36.89 -24.46
C GLU A 283 -11.48 -35.86 -25.32
N TRP A 284 -12.05 -35.38 -26.42
CA TRP A 284 -11.48 -34.27 -27.20
C TRP A 284 -11.53 -32.91 -26.46
N VAL A 285 -12.31 -32.81 -25.37
CA VAL A 285 -12.46 -31.63 -24.50
C VAL A 285 -11.76 -31.81 -23.16
N THR A 286 -11.54 -33.05 -22.70
CA THR A 286 -11.09 -33.34 -21.33
C THR A 286 -9.89 -34.26 -21.29
N ALA A 287 -8.91 -33.92 -20.46
CA ALA A 287 -7.61 -34.59 -20.34
C ALA A 287 -7.66 -36.01 -19.73
N SER A 288 -8.79 -36.71 -19.85
CA SER A 288 -8.98 -38.11 -19.49
C SER A 288 -8.41 -39.00 -20.58
N GLY A 289 -7.09 -39.02 -20.72
CA GLY A 289 -6.45 -40.19 -21.34
C GLY A 289 -6.72 -41.39 -20.45
N LYS A 290 -7.78 -42.17 -20.72
CA LYS A 290 -7.68 -43.60 -20.45
C LYS A 290 -6.51 -44.08 -21.30
N PHE A 291 -5.46 -44.59 -20.66
CA PHE A 291 -4.43 -45.40 -21.31
C PHE A 291 -5.06 -46.75 -21.70
N THR A 292 -6.12 -46.72 -22.51
CA THR A 292 -6.65 -47.90 -23.17
C THR A 292 -5.84 -48.05 -24.44
N GLN A 293 -5.01 -49.09 -24.45
CA GLN A 293 -4.41 -49.72 -25.61
C GLN A 293 -5.33 -49.58 -26.84
N TYR A 294 -4.98 -48.67 -27.74
CA TYR A 294 -5.60 -48.53 -29.07
C TYR A 294 -4.48 -48.58 -30.13
N PRO A 295 -4.76 -49.09 -31.34
CA PRO A 295 -3.75 -49.56 -32.28
C PRO A 295 -2.85 -48.45 -32.83
N ILE A 296 -1.69 -48.91 -33.33
CA ILE A 296 -0.47 -48.21 -33.75
C ILE A 296 -0.68 -47.38 -35.04
N ASP A 297 -1.78 -46.62 -35.18
CA ASP A 297 -2.16 -46.11 -36.50
C ASP A 297 -2.74 -44.69 -36.51
N LYS A 298 -2.54 -43.86 -35.47
CA LYS A 298 -2.95 -42.43 -35.51
C LYS A 298 -1.94 -41.52 -34.80
N THR A 299 -1.57 -40.45 -35.51
CA THR A 299 -0.71 -39.34 -35.11
C THR A 299 -1.08 -38.78 -33.73
N PRO A 300 -0.09 -38.34 -32.92
CA PRO A 300 -0.32 -37.92 -31.53
C PRO A 300 -1.21 -36.67 -31.51
N GLN A 301 -2.48 -36.83 -31.14
CA GLN A 301 -3.39 -35.70 -30.95
C GLN A 301 -2.96 -34.93 -29.70
N LEU A 302 -2.44 -33.73 -29.98
CA LEU A 302 -2.02 -32.69 -29.06
C LEU A 302 -2.90 -32.65 -27.80
N THR A 303 -2.27 -32.79 -26.64
CA THR A 303 -2.85 -32.76 -25.30
C THR A 303 -3.94 -31.67 -25.13
N THR A 304 -5.22 -32.09 -25.17
CA THR A 304 -6.52 -31.43 -24.83
C THR A 304 -6.62 -29.88 -24.81
N PRO A 305 -7.62 -29.26 -25.49
CA PRO A 305 -7.81 -27.79 -25.57
C PRO A 305 -7.90 -27.04 -24.24
N VAL A 306 -8.55 -27.60 -23.21
CA VAL A 306 -8.80 -26.89 -21.93
C VAL A 306 -7.50 -26.68 -21.13
N VAL A 307 -6.57 -27.64 -21.18
CA VAL A 307 -5.26 -27.51 -20.54
C VAL A 307 -4.41 -26.48 -21.28
N LEU A 308 -4.52 -26.42 -22.61
CA LEU A 308 -3.84 -25.40 -23.42
C LEU A 308 -4.30 -23.99 -23.07
N CYS A 309 -5.58 -23.78 -22.71
CA CYS A 309 -6.08 -22.49 -22.22
C CYS A 309 -5.37 -22.01 -20.95
N GLY A 310 -4.88 -22.93 -20.10
CA GLY A 310 -4.08 -22.57 -18.92
C GLY A 310 -2.58 -22.40 -19.21
N ILE A 311 -2.00 -23.28 -20.03
CA ILE A 311 -0.54 -23.33 -20.27
C ILE A 311 -0.09 -22.26 -21.27
N VAL A 312 -0.82 -22.05 -22.36
CA VAL A 312 -0.40 -21.16 -23.45
C VAL A 312 -0.22 -19.71 -22.96
N PRO A 313 -1.13 -19.11 -22.18
CA PRO A 313 -0.93 -17.76 -21.65
C PRO A 313 0.29 -17.65 -20.73
N ILE A 314 0.57 -18.66 -19.90
CA ILE A 314 1.75 -18.67 -19.03
C ILE A 314 3.03 -18.65 -19.88
N ILE A 315 3.13 -19.54 -20.88
CA ILE A 315 4.30 -19.61 -21.76
C ILE A 315 4.43 -18.31 -22.56
N PHE A 316 3.33 -17.79 -23.10
CA PHE A 316 3.33 -16.56 -23.89
C PHE A 316 3.77 -15.35 -23.06
N VAL A 317 3.21 -15.17 -21.86
CA VAL A 317 3.60 -14.06 -20.96
C VAL A 317 5.05 -14.22 -20.51
N ALA A 318 5.47 -15.42 -20.10
CA ALA A 318 6.87 -15.70 -19.79
C ALA A 318 7.79 -15.42 -20.98
N TYR A 319 7.29 -15.65 -22.20
CA TYR A 319 7.99 -15.34 -23.43
C TYR A 319 8.15 -13.82 -23.57
N ILE A 320 7.07 -13.06 -23.70
CA ILE A 320 7.15 -11.63 -24.07
C ILE A 320 7.71 -10.72 -22.95
N THR A 321 7.62 -11.12 -21.69
CA THR A 321 8.01 -10.27 -20.54
C THR A 321 9.42 -10.55 -20.00
N SER A 322 10.06 -11.64 -20.40
CA SER A 322 11.44 -11.97 -20.02
C SER A 322 12.37 -11.64 -21.18
N PRO A 323 13.57 -11.04 -20.99
CA PRO A 323 14.22 -10.69 -19.73
C PRO A 323 14.20 -9.17 -19.46
N PHE A 324 13.02 -8.62 -19.15
CA PHE A 324 12.87 -7.20 -18.84
C PHE A 324 13.68 -6.78 -17.60
N VAL A 325 14.50 -5.75 -17.75
CA VAL A 325 15.30 -5.15 -16.68
C VAL A 325 14.48 -4.08 -15.96
N THR A 326 14.32 -4.24 -14.66
CA THR A 326 13.59 -3.30 -13.80
C THR A 326 14.46 -2.14 -13.35
N HIS A 327 15.67 -2.45 -12.86
CA HIS A 327 16.61 -1.48 -12.32
C HIS A 327 18.04 -1.91 -12.61
N ILE A 328 18.94 -0.93 -12.76
CA ILE A 328 20.38 -1.14 -12.85
C ILE A 328 21.04 -0.29 -11.77
N HIS A 329 21.90 -0.93 -10.98
CA HIS A 329 22.75 -0.25 -10.02
C HIS A 329 24.20 -0.27 -10.51
N VAL A 330 24.90 0.85 -10.39
CA VAL A 330 26.36 0.91 -10.47
C VAL A 330 26.94 0.86 -9.08
N HIS A 331 28.05 0.13 -8.93
CA HIS A 331 28.81 0.08 -7.67
C HIS A 331 29.96 1.07 -7.77
N LEU A 332 29.95 2.08 -6.90
CA LEU A 332 30.92 3.17 -6.89
C LEU A 332 32.06 2.85 -5.92
N PRO A 333 33.33 3.00 -6.35
CA PRO A 333 34.47 2.88 -5.44
C PRO A 333 34.47 4.03 -4.41
N PRO A 334 35.11 3.86 -3.23
CA PRO A 334 35.12 4.87 -2.16
C PRO A 334 35.48 6.29 -2.63
N TYR A 335 36.49 6.44 -3.49
CA TYR A 335 36.91 7.75 -3.99
C TYR A 335 35.85 8.46 -4.84
N ALA A 336 34.99 7.72 -5.55
CA ALA A 336 33.95 8.26 -6.44
C ALA A 336 32.68 8.68 -5.69
N ARG A 337 32.62 8.42 -4.37
CA ARG A 337 31.45 8.65 -3.52
C ARG A 337 31.52 9.95 -2.69
N THR A 338 32.62 10.69 -2.82
CA THR A 338 32.93 11.86 -2.02
C THR A 338 32.14 13.10 -2.42
N SER A 339 31.93 13.32 -3.73
CA SER A 339 31.12 14.43 -4.24
C SER A 339 30.64 14.20 -5.68
N ARG A 340 29.60 14.94 -6.09
CA ARG A 340 29.07 14.88 -7.47
C ARG A 340 30.11 15.18 -8.56
N PRO A 341 30.99 16.21 -8.45
CA PRO A 341 32.02 16.45 -9.47
C PRO A 341 33.01 15.28 -9.63
N ILE A 342 33.32 14.58 -8.55
CA ILE A 342 34.23 13.42 -8.60
C ILE A 342 33.53 12.22 -9.24
N LEU A 343 32.24 12.01 -8.95
CA LEU A 343 31.41 11.04 -9.66
C LEU A 343 31.38 11.31 -11.17
N GLU A 344 31.21 12.57 -11.60
CA GLU A 344 31.25 12.93 -13.03
C GLU A 344 32.59 12.60 -13.68
N ARG A 345 33.70 12.87 -13.01
CA ARG A 345 35.05 12.50 -13.49
C ARG A 345 35.19 10.98 -13.59
N PHE A 346 34.73 10.24 -12.58
CA PHE A 346 34.72 8.78 -12.61
C PHE A 346 33.91 8.24 -13.79
N VAL A 347 32.71 8.77 -14.04
CA VAL A 347 31.87 8.33 -15.16
C VAL A 347 32.49 8.69 -16.51
N LYS A 348 33.18 9.83 -16.63
CA LYS A 348 33.98 10.21 -17.82
C LYS A 348 35.15 9.27 -18.10
N THR A 349 35.66 8.54 -17.12
CA THR A 349 36.71 7.54 -17.29
C THR A 349 36.29 6.14 -16.82
N LEU A 350 34.98 5.85 -16.86
CA LEU A 350 34.39 4.62 -16.32
C LEU A 350 35.10 3.36 -16.84
N PRO A 351 35.79 2.59 -15.98
CA PRO A 351 36.48 1.37 -16.37
C PRO A 351 35.51 0.28 -16.83
N PRO A 352 35.86 -0.54 -17.84
CA PRO A 352 35.05 -1.70 -18.22
C PRO A 352 34.79 -2.68 -17.07
N SER A 353 35.73 -2.78 -16.12
CA SER A 353 35.60 -3.62 -14.92
C SER A 353 34.62 -3.11 -13.87
N THR A 354 33.99 -1.95 -14.09
CA THR A 354 33.05 -1.35 -13.13
C THR A 354 31.88 -2.32 -12.86
N PRO A 355 31.60 -2.68 -11.59
CA PRO A 355 30.53 -3.63 -11.29
C PRO A 355 29.15 -2.99 -11.49
N LEU A 356 28.25 -3.73 -12.12
CA LEU A 356 26.85 -3.41 -12.30
C LEU A 356 25.97 -4.53 -11.70
N THR A 357 24.84 -4.15 -11.11
CA THR A 357 23.79 -5.10 -10.73
C THR A 357 22.52 -4.82 -11.52
N LEU A 358 22.19 -5.74 -12.43
CA LEU A 358 20.96 -5.72 -13.21
C LEU A 358 19.89 -6.54 -12.50
N THR A 359 18.71 -5.95 -12.32
CA THR A 359 17.57 -6.61 -11.68
C THR A 359 16.52 -6.96 -12.72
N THR A 360 16.32 -8.26 -12.97
CA THR A 360 15.26 -8.78 -13.85
C THR A 360 14.15 -9.43 -13.01
N MET A 361 13.00 -9.73 -13.61
CA MET A 361 11.90 -10.42 -12.91
C MET A 361 11.77 -11.86 -13.38
N SER A 362 11.67 -12.80 -12.44
CA SER A 362 11.33 -14.20 -12.73
C SER A 362 9.90 -14.37 -13.25
N ALA A 363 9.51 -15.60 -13.60
CA ALA A 363 8.15 -15.93 -14.01
C ALA A 363 7.09 -15.65 -12.92
N ILE A 364 7.47 -15.78 -11.64
CA ILE A 364 6.62 -15.49 -10.48
C ILE A 364 6.81 -14.07 -9.94
N SER A 365 7.29 -13.14 -10.77
CA SER A 365 7.55 -11.74 -10.38
C SER A 365 8.60 -11.52 -9.28
N LYS A 366 9.26 -12.58 -8.78
CA LYS A 366 10.39 -12.47 -7.84
C LYS A 366 11.59 -11.81 -8.54
N PRO A 367 12.22 -10.77 -7.94
CA PRO A 367 13.43 -10.16 -8.47
C PRO A 367 14.60 -11.14 -8.61
N ARG A 368 15.38 -11.01 -9.68
CA ARG A 368 16.59 -11.76 -9.98
C ARG A 368 17.74 -10.79 -10.24
N TYR A 369 18.75 -10.84 -9.37
CA TYR A 369 19.93 -9.99 -9.44
C TYR A 369 21.02 -10.66 -10.27
N SER A 370 21.61 -9.91 -11.19
CA SER A 370 22.77 -10.33 -11.98
C SER A 370 23.90 -9.32 -11.76
N SER A 371 24.98 -9.77 -11.12
CA SER A 371 26.21 -8.99 -10.95
C SER A 371 27.11 -9.22 -12.15
N ILE A 372 27.44 -8.15 -12.87
CA ILE A 372 28.20 -8.18 -14.12
C ILE A 372 29.16 -6.99 -14.15
N GLN A 373 30.15 -6.99 -15.05
CA GLN A 373 30.95 -5.79 -15.30
C GLN A 373 30.28 -4.97 -16.41
N ALA A 374 30.42 -3.64 -16.38
CA ALA A 374 29.97 -2.75 -17.46
C ALA A 374 30.57 -3.15 -18.82
N GLY A 375 31.74 -3.78 -18.76
CA GLY A 375 32.49 -4.35 -19.87
C GLY A 375 31.78 -5.47 -20.61
N ASP A 376 31.02 -6.30 -19.88
CA ASP A 376 30.52 -7.59 -20.34
C ASP A 376 29.24 -7.49 -21.18
N LEU A 377 28.59 -6.32 -21.19
CA LEU A 377 27.37 -6.10 -21.95
C LEU A 377 27.68 -5.80 -23.42
N SER A 378 27.12 -6.63 -24.29
CA SER A 378 27.18 -6.45 -25.75
C SER A 378 25.77 -6.16 -26.30
N PRO A 379 25.62 -5.14 -27.18
CA PRO A 379 24.34 -4.83 -27.78
C PRO A 379 23.98 -5.90 -28.81
N VAL A 380 22.70 -6.29 -28.88
CA VAL A 380 22.20 -7.25 -29.85
C VAL A 380 20.77 -6.89 -30.24
N ARG A 381 20.24 -7.42 -31.34
CA ARG A 381 18.80 -7.39 -31.60
C ARG A 381 18.31 -8.82 -31.83
N ARG A 382 17.65 -9.39 -30.82
CA ARG A 382 17.05 -10.75 -30.92
C ARG A 382 15.59 -10.70 -30.51
N ARG A 383 14.83 -11.72 -30.93
CA ARG A 383 13.44 -11.94 -30.51
C ARG A 383 12.54 -10.72 -30.74
N PHE A 384 12.48 -10.25 -31.98
CA PHE A 384 11.71 -9.06 -32.37
C PHE A 384 12.06 -7.79 -31.56
N GLY A 385 13.28 -7.70 -31.01
CA GLY A 385 13.74 -6.56 -30.20
C GLY A 385 13.47 -6.68 -28.70
N LEU A 386 12.89 -7.79 -28.24
CA LEU A 386 12.70 -8.09 -26.81
C LEU A 386 14.00 -8.49 -26.09
N ILE A 387 15.12 -8.55 -26.80
CA ILE A 387 16.46 -8.72 -26.22
C ILE A 387 17.36 -7.71 -26.92
N ASN A 388 17.89 -6.78 -26.14
CA ASN A 388 18.78 -5.73 -26.65
C ASN A 388 20.21 -5.76 -26.10
N TYR A 389 20.45 -6.47 -24.99
CA TYR A 389 21.80 -6.73 -24.48
C TYR A 389 22.00 -8.19 -24.13
N VAL A 390 23.23 -8.67 -24.29
CA VAL A 390 23.67 -10.02 -23.90
C VAL A 390 25.01 -9.95 -23.17
N ARG A 391 25.31 -10.99 -22.41
CA ARG A 391 26.63 -11.22 -21.81
C ARG A 391 27.02 -12.69 -21.94
N ASP A 392 28.32 -12.98 -21.81
CA ASP A 392 28.74 -14.37 -21.65
C ASP A 392 28.36 -14.90 -20.26
N THR A 393 27.91 -16.15 -20.23
CA THR A 393 27.48 -16.86 -19.03
C THR A 393 28.07 -18.26 -18.92
N LYS A 394 28.94 -18.68 -19.86
CA LYS A 394 29.49 -20.04 -19.90
C LYS A 394 30.27 -20.38 -18.62
N GLU A 395 31.24 -19.56 -18.27
CA GLU A 395 32.07 -19.78 -17.08
C GLU A 395 31.27 -19.73 -15.78
N GLU A 396 30.34 -18.78 -15.67
CA GLU A 396 29.50 -18.64 -14.49
C GLU A 396 28.57 -19.84 -14.32
N ASN A 397 28.01 -20.35 -15.41
CA ASN A 397 27.17 -21.56 -15.37
C ASN A 397 28.00 -22.82 -15.06
N ALA A 398 29.25 -22.92 -15.52
CA ALA A 398 30.13 -24.04 -15.19
C ALA A 398 30.45 -24.11 -13.68
N LYS A 399 30.55 -22.95 -13.01
CA LYS A 399 30.78 -22.85 -11.56
C LYS A 399 29.50 -23.03 -10.72
N ARG A 400 28.32 -22.95 -11.34
CA ARG A 400 27.03 -23.04 -10.64
C ARG A 400 26.65 -24.50 -10.37
N LYS A 401 26.18 -24.76 -9.15
CA LYS A 401 25.60 -26.06 -8.78
C LYS A 401 24.33 -26.36 -9.60
N TRP A 402 24.06 -27.64 -9.86
CA TRP A 402 22.98 -28.11 -10.73
C TRP A 402 21.57 -27.63 -10.30
N TYR A 403 21.35 -27.39 -9.01
CA TYR A 403 20.08 -26.93 -8.45
C TYR A 403 19.89 -25.40 -8.51
N ASN A 404 20.92 -24.64 -8.89
CA ASN A 404 20.80 -23.20 -9.11
C ASN A 404 20.26 -22.93 -10.51
N PHE A 405 19.43 -21.90 -10.64
CA PHE A 405 19.02 -21.41 -11.97
C PHE A 405 20.25 -21.03 -12.81
N ARG A 406 20.17 -21.24 -14.13
CA ARG A 406 21.16 -20.72 -15.07
C ARG A 406 21.32 -19.20 -14.93
N ALA A 407 22.54 -18.72 -15.12
CA ALA A 407 22.86 -17.31 -15.13
C ALA A 407 22.07 -16.58 -16.24
N VAL A 408 21.56 -15.38 -15.91
CA VAL A 408 20.80 -14.56 -16.87
C VAL A 408 21.79 -13.93 -17.85
N GLY A 409 21.73 -14.35 -19.11
CA GLY A 409 22.64 -13.88 -20.17
C GLY A 409 22.01 -12.95 -21.21
N LYS A 410 20.71 -12.67 -21.10
CA LYS A 410 19.93 -11.86 -22.03
C LYS A 410 19.20 -10.80 -21.23
N PHE A 411 19.14 -9.58 -21.75
CA PHE A 411 18.53 -8.45 -21.08
C PHE A 411 17.72 -7.61 -22.07
N TYR A 412 16.61 -7.06 -21.58
CA TYR A 412 15.86 -6.01 -22.25
C TYR A 412 15.87 -4.76 -21.39
N ILE A 413 16.62 -3.75 -21.83
CA ILE A 413 16.75 -2.45 -21.18
C ILE A 413 16.01 -1.44 -22.05
N GLN A 414 14.83 -1.01 -21.64
CA GLN A 414 14.02 -0.09 -22.42
C GLN A 414 14.69 1.29 -22.50
N ASP A 415 14.83 1.83 -23.70
CA ASP A 415 15.28 3.20 -23.92
C ASP A 415 14.25 4.20 -23.37
N LYS A 416 14.73 5.26 -22.71
CA LYS A 416 13.86 6.37 -22.33
C LYS A 416 13.34 7.01 -23.61
N ARG A 417 12.01 7.05 -23.78
CA ARG A 417 11.41 7.95 -24.78
C ARG A 417 11.80 9.38 -24.40
N ALA A 418 12.14 10.20 -25.38
CA ALA A 418 12.32 11.63 -25.16
C ALA A 418 11.02 12.19 -24.56
N VAL A 419 11.06 12.54 -23.27
CA VAL A 419 9.92 13.16 -22.61
C VAL A 419 9.97 14.64 -22.96
N THR A 420 8.97 15.13 -23.68
CA THR A 420 8.74 16.57 -23.86
C THR A 420 8.61 17.19 -22.47
N ARG A 421 9.59 17.98 -22.06
CA ARG A 421 9.60 18.59 -20.72
C ARG A 421 8.41 19.53 -20.60
N VAL A 422 7.48 19.23 -19.70
CA VAL A 422 6.42 20.17 -19.29
C VAL A 422 7.03 21.16 -18.30
N ARG A 423 6.84 22.46 -18.55
CA ARG A 423 7.53 23.60 -17.92
C ARG A 423 7.51 23.66 -16.37
N TYR A 424 6.63 22.88 -15.73
CA TYR A 424 6.38 22.92 -14.28
C TYR A 424 6.83 21.67 -13.49
N GLN A 425 7.45 20.68 -14.13
CA GLN A 425 7.86 19.47 -13.40
C GLN A 425 9.16 19.69 -12.62
N LYS A 426 9.04 19.95 -11.32
CA LYS A 426 10.18 20.06 -10.37
C LYS A 426 10.90 18.72 -10.29
N LYS A 427 12.21 18.72 -10.55
CA LYS A 427 13.04 17.52 -10.72
C LYS A 427 13.40 16.91 -9.37
N THR A 428 12.76 15.80 -9.02
CA THR A 428 13.29 14.84 -8.02
C THR A 428 13.52 13.50 -8.70
N ASP A 429 14.40 13.48 -9.70
CA ASP A 429 14.86 12.23 -10.29
C ASP A 429 15.75 11.53 -9.25
N LYS A 430 15.20 10.53 -8.55
CA LYS A 430 15.95 9.61 -7.67
C LYS A 430 16.85 8.64 -8.45
N VAL A 431 17.04 8.86 -9.76
CA VAL A 431 17.74 7.98 -10.70
C VAL A 431 18.72 8.79 -11.51
N ASP A 432 20.02 8.48 -11.40
CA ASP A 432 21.10 9.12 -12.14
C ASP A 432 21.21 8.55 -13.57
N GLY A 433 20.15 8.79 -14.36
CA GLY A 433 19.99 8.22 -15.70
C GLY A 433 21.11 8.54 -16.68
N TRP A 434 21.75 9.70 -16.54
CA TRP A 434 22.84 10.15 -17.39
C TRP A 434 24.07 9.22 -17.33
N ILE A 435 24.25 8.50 -16.21
CA ILE A 435 25.33 7.53 -16.05
C ILE A 435 25.08 6.33 -16.96
N TRP A 436 23.84 5.85 -17.03
CA TRP A 436 23.47 4.78 -17.95
C TRP A 436 23.66 5.18 -19.41
N ASP A 437 23.31 6.42 -19.76
CA ASP A 437 23.51 6.94 -21.12
C ASP A 437 25.01 6.94 -21.50
N SER A 438 25.89 7.33 -20.57
CA SER A 438 27.35 7.28 -20.78
C SER A 438 27.88 5.83 -20.90
N ILE A 439 27.37 4.90 -20.10
CA ILE A 439 27.72 3.48 -20.19
C ILE A 439 27.26 2.90 -21.54
N LYS A 440 26.04 3.22 -21.97
CA LYS A 440 25.47 2.80 -23.25
C LYS A 440 26.33 3.29 -24.42
N GLU A 441 26.69 4.56 -24.45
CA GLU A 441 27.55 5.14 -25.49
C GLU A 441 28.90 4.41 -25.60
N ARG A 442 29.51 4.04 -24.46
CA ARG A 442 30.76 3.27 -24.44
C ARG A 442 30.58 1.83 -24.92
N ILE A 443 29.47 1.19 -24.57
CA ILE A 443 29.13 -0.15 -25.06
C ILE A 443 29.00 -0.11 -26.59
N ASP A 444 28.26 0.87 -27.12
CA ASP A 444 28.05 1.02 -28.55
C ASP A 444 29.36 1.33 -29.30
N LYS A 445 30.20 2.24 -28.77
CA LYS A 445 31.54 2.53 -29.33
C LYS A 445 32.44 1.30 -29.36
N ARG A 446 32.44 0.47 -28.30
CA ARG A 446 33.21 -0.77 -28.26
C ARG A 446 32.69 -1.80 -29.26
N ALA A 447 31.37 -1.94 -29.38
CA ALA A 447 30.76 -2.83 -30.36
C ALA A 447 31.10 -2.41 -31.80
N LEU A 448 31.08 -1.10 -32.11
CA LEU A 448 31.51 -0.57 -33.41
C LEU A 448 33.00 -0.83 -33.69
N LYS A 449 33.87 -0.66 -32.67
CA LYS A 449 35.30 -0.94 -32.81
C LYS A 449 35.58 -2.43 -33.10
N SER A 450 34.90 -3.33 -32.38
CA SER A 450 35.00 -4.78 -32.61
C SER A 450 34.48 -5.20 -34.00
N ALA A 451 33.40 -4.56 -34.48
CA ALA A 451 32.89 -4.81 -35.83
C ALA A 451 33.80 -4.28 -36.95
N SER A 452 34.50 -3.17 -36.70
CA SER A 452 35.45 -2.58 -37.65
C SER A 452 36.75 -3.39 -37.77
N ALA A 453 37.29 -3.89 -36.65
CA ALA A 453 38.50 -4.72 -36.64
C ALA A 453 38.37 -5.97 -37.52
N TYR A 454 37.17 -6.58 -37.56
CA TYR A 454 36.88 -7.75 -38.39
C TYR A 454 36.81 -7.46 -39.90
N LYS A 455 36.61 -6.20 -40.31
CA LYS A 455 36.58 -5.79 -41.73
C LYS A 455 37.99 -5.57 -42.31
N ASN A 456 38.98 -5.30 -41.48
CA ASN A 456 40.36 -5.06 -41.93
C ASN A 456 41.21 -6.33 -42.03
N ASP A 457 40.78 -7.44 -41.41
CA ASP A 457 41.45 -8.75 -41.51
C ASP A 457 40.94 -9.61 -42.68
N SER A 458 39.94 -9.16 -43.44
CA SER A 458 39.34 -9.90 -44.58
C SER A 458 39.91 -9.51 -45.96
N SER A 459 41.12 -8.93 -46.01
CA SER A 459 41.88 -8.76 -47.25
C SER A 459 43.06 -9.73 -47.29
N PHE A 460 42.78 -10.95 -47.73
CA PHE A 460 43.72 -11.86 -48.38
C PHE A 460 43.03 -12.52 -49.55
#